data_AF-A0A2W5X7T7-F1
#
_entry.id   AF-A0A2W5X7T7-F1
#
_cell.length_a   1.000
_cell.length_b   1.000
_cell.length_c   1.000
_cell.angle_alpha   90.00
_cell.angle_beta   90.00
_cell.angle_gamma   90.00
#
_symmetry.space_group_name_H-M   'P 1'
#
loop_
_entity.id
_entity.type
_entity.pdbx_description
1 polymer ?
#
loop_
_entity_poly.entity_id
_entity_poly.type
_entity_poly.pdbx_seq_one_letter_code
_entity_poly.pdbx_strand_id
1 'polypeptide(L)'
;MSGRALLYVLCFASAFAGIAYAADLSSFPPPRTIQSRDGAGPVIYWDATAYVERFVSLGTPAPEALAALKYEAVRLFVRQAPGLARNERYLRVVVSFAKTGAISKRYQTKTFEGVENLLAVEGALHRGMRFDKGWGPAARRGKFPKGIRVRLLSELPSEQQP
;
A
#
# COMPACT_ATOMS: atom_id res chain seq x y z
N MET A 1 -5.44 48.09 -46.46
CA MET A 1 -5.42 46.61 -46.43
C MET A 1 -4.02 46.16 -46.04
N SER A 2 -3.86 45.65 -44.81
CA SER A 2 -2.67 44.91 -44.37
C SER A 2 -3.05 44.27 -43.04
N GLY A 3 -3.33 42.97 -43.10
CA GLY A 3 -3.69 42.16 -41.94
C GLY A 3 -2.46 41.84 -41.10
N ARG A 4 -2.67 41.74 -39.78
CA ARG A 4 -1.78 41.02 -38.87
C ARG A 4 -2.64 40.30 -37.84
N ALA A 5 -2.82 39.01 -38.11
CA ALA A 5 -3.43 38.04 -37.23
C ALA A 5 -2.44 37.58 -36.16
N LEU A 6 -3.01 37.30 -34.98
CA LEU A 6 -2.64 36.29 -33.98
C LEU A 6 -1.18 36.10 -33.55
N LEU A 7 -0.98 36.12 -32.22
CA LEU A 7 -0.47 34.93 -31.53
C LEU A 7 -0.83 34.99 -30.03
N TYR A 8 -1.99 34.43 -29.69
CA TYR A 8 -2.30 33.99 -28.33
C TYR A 8 -1.50 32.72 -28.07
N VAL A 9 -0.36 32.83 -27.39
CA VAL A 9 0.35 31.66 -26.84
C VAL A 9 -0.41 31.26 -25.57
N LEU A 10 -1.44 30.44 -25.74
CA LEU A 10 -2.03 29.66 -24.66
C LEU A 10 -0.99 28.62 -24.24
N CYS A 11 -0.20 28.93 -23.21
CA CYS A 11 0.56 27.92 -22.48
C CYS A 11 -0.44 27.01 -21.76
N PHE A 12 -0.95 26.01 -22.47
CA PHE A 12 -1.47 24.78 -21.88
C PHE A 12 -0.28 24.09 -21.19
N ALA A 13 0.03 24.53 -19.97
CA ALA A 13 0.80 23.74 -19.03
C ALA A 13 -0.09 22.56 -18.63
N SER A 14 -0.14 21.55 -19.51
CA SER A 14 -0.63 20.22 -19.21
C SER A 14 0.24 19.64 -18.10
N ALA A 15 -0.12 19.98 -16.86
CA ALA A 15 0.26 19.25 -15.68
C ALA A 15 -0.24 17.81 -15.86
N PHE A 16 0.62 16.95 -16.38
CA PHE A 16 0.50 15.51 -16.28
C PHE A 16 0.55 15.16 -14.79
N ALA A 17 -0.58 15.33 -14.09
CA ALA A 17 -0.83 14.67 -12.83
C ALA A 17 -0.96 13.18 -13.16
N GLY A 18 0.19 12.50 -13.24
CA GLY A 18 0.25 11.04 -13.36
C GLY A 18 -0.49 10.45 -12.18
N ILE A 19 -1.72 10.01 -12.42
CA ILE A 19 -2.48 9.23 -11.45
C ILE A 19 -1.67 7.95 -11.28
N ALA A 20 -0.96 7.79 -10.16
CA ALA A 20 -0.30 6.53 -9.86
C ALA A 20 -1.38 5.45 -9.70
N TYR A 21 -1.40 4.50 -10.63
CA TYR A 21 -2.29 3.33 -10.54
C TYR A 21 -1.62 2.28 -9.67
N ALA A 22 -2.38 1.67 -8.76
CA ALA A 22 -1.87 0.51 -8.03
C ALA A 22 -1.50 -0.62 -8.98
N ALA A 23 -0.31 -1.19 -8.80
CA ALA A 23 0.15 -2.37 -9.53
C ALA A 23 -0.82 -3.56 -9.37
N ASP A 24 -0.86 -4.43 -10.39
CA ASP A 24 -1.71 -5.62 -10.34
C ASP A 24 -1.11 -6.70 -9.41
N LEU A 25 -1.94 -7.20 -8.49
CA LEU A 25 -1.58 -8.19 -7.49
C LEU A 25 -2.05 -9.61 -7.85
N SER A 26 -2.68 -9.81 -9.00
CA SER A 26 -3.27 -11.11 -9.40
C SER A 26 -2.27 -12.28 -9.38
N SER A 27 -1.00 -12.01 -9.64
CA SER A 27 0.08 -13.02 -9.67
C SER A 27 0.85 -13.15 -8.35
N PHE A 28 0.52 -12.36 -7.33
CA PHE A 28 1.21 -12.34 -6.04
C PHE A 28 0.70 -13.47 -5.13
N PRO A 29 1.54 -13.98 -4.21
CA PRO A 29 1.09 -14.99 -3.26
C PRO A 29 0.00 -14.42 -2.33
N PRO A 30 -0.87 -15.27 -1.74
CA PRO A 30 -1.79 -14.82 -0.71
C PRO A 30 -1.05 -14.13 0.46
N PRO A 31 -1.62 -13.06 1.05
CA PRO A 31 -1.00 -12.38 2.19
C PRO A 31 -0.78 -13.33 3.38
N ARG A 32 0.42 -13.30 3.96
CA ARG A 32 0.74 -14.03 5.19
C ARG A 32 0.41 -13.15 6.39
N THR A 33 -0.65 -13.50 7.10
CA THR A 33 -1.14 -12.68 8.22
C THR A 33 -1.17 -13.45 9.53
N ILE A 34 -0.78 -12.78 10.61
CA ILE A 34 -0.95 -13.26 11.99
C ILE A 34 -1.93 -12.32 12.68
N GLN A 35 -2.96 -12.88 13.30
CA GLN A 35 -3.91 -12.12 14.10
C GLN A 35 -3.49 -12.18 15.57
N SER A 36 -3.49 -11.03 16.22
CA SER A 36 -3.17 -10.85 17.63
C SER A 36 -4.10 -9.80 18.26
N ARG A 37 -3.86 -9.47 19.52
CA ARG A 37 -4.59 -8.45 20.27
C ARG A 37 -3.60 -7.61 21.07
N ASP A 38 -3.82 -6.31 21.11
CA ASP A 38 -3.12 -5.38 22.00
C ASP A 38 -4.10 -4.64 22.91
N GLY A 39 -3.61 -3.66 23.69
CA GLY A 39 -4.45 -2.87 24.59
C GLY A 39 -5.49 -1.99 23.89
N ALA A 40 -5.37 -1.76 22.58
CA ALA A 40 -6.30 -0.96 21.78
C ALA A 40 -7.33 -1.83 21.02
N GLY A 41 -7.05 -3.13 20.84
CA GLY A 41 -7.98 -4.08 20.22
C GLY A 41 -7.30 -5.15 19.37
N PRO A 42 -8.02 -5.76 18.41
CA PRO A 42 -7.46 -6.73 17.49
C PRO A 42 -6.46 -6.06 16.53
N VAL A 43 -5.34 -6.74 16.32
CA VAL A 43 -4.28 -6.32 15.41
C VAL A 43 -3.97 -7.46 14.44
N ILE A 44 -3.85 -7.15 13.15
CA ILE A 44 -3.40 -8.06 12.12
C ILE A 44 -2.00 -7.63 11.70
N TYR A 45 -1.02 -8.50 11.87
CA TYR A 45 0.32 -8.32 11.33
C TYR A 45 0.39 -9.01 9.97
N TRP A 46 0.69 -8.25 8.92
CA TRP A 46 0.92 -8.77 7.58
C TRP A 46 2.41 -8.69 7.25
N ASP A 47 3.02 -9.86 7.02
CA ASP A 47 4.35 -9.97 6.43
C ASP A 47 4.27 -9.76 4.91
N ALA A 48 4.69 -8.57 4.47
CA ALA A 48 4.73 -8.13 3.09
C ALA A 48 6.08 -8.42 2.39
N THR A 49 7.00 -9.15 3.02
CA THR A 49 8.34 -9.43 2.45
C THR A 49 8.25 -10.00 1.04
N ALA A 50 7.43 -11.04 0.84
CA ALA A 50 7.25 -11.66 -0.48
C ALA A 50 6.63 -10.72 -1.54
N TYR A 51 5.87 -9.71 -1.11
CA TYR A 51 5.32 -8.70 -2.01
C TYR A 51 6.41 -7.71 -2.41
N VAL A 52 7.18 -7.21 -1.43
CA VAL A 52 8.29 -6.28 -1.66
C VAL A 52 9.35 -6.92 -2.56
N GLU A 53 9.79 -8.16 -2.27
CA GLU A 53 10.74 -8.90 -3.11
C GLU A 53 10.24 -9.03 -4.56
N ARG A 54 8.94 -9.25 -4.75
CA ARG A 54 8.35 -9.38 -6.09
C ARG A 54 8.22 -8.04 -6.82
N PHE A 55 7.86 -6.96 -6.13
CA PHE A 55 7.86 -5.62 -6.73
C PHE A 55 9.25 -5.20 -7.20
N VAL A 56 10.27 -5.48 -6.39
CA VAL A 56 11.68 -5.24 -6.75
C VAL A 56 12.06 -6.09 -7.97
N SER A 57 11.76 -7.39 -7.96
CA SER A 57 12.05 -8.28 -9.09
C SER A 57 11.34 -7.88 -10.40
N LEU A 58 10.18 -7.24 -10.31
CA LEU A 58 9.42 -6.76 -11.47
C LEU A 58 9.82 -5.34 -11.90
N GLY A 59 10.73 -4.68 -11.19
CA GLY A 59 11.09 -3.27 -11.44
C GLY A 59 9.89 -2.32 -11.27
N THR A 60 8.94 -2.67 -10.40
CA THR A 60 7.72 -1.87 -10.20
C THR A 60 8.08 -0.54 -9.53
N PRO A 61 7.62 0.61 -10.05
CA PRO A 61 7.87 1.91 -9.42
C PRO A 61 7.38 1.94 -7.96
N ALA A 62 8.19 2.49 -7.06
CA ALA A 62 7.86 2.54 -5.63
C ALA A 62 6.47 3.16 -5.32
N PRO A 63 6.00 4.23 -5.99
CA PRO A 63 4.66 4.76 -5.75
C PRO A 63 3.53 3.77 -6.11
N GLU A 64 3.70 2.99 -7.17
CA GLU A 64 2.72 1.99 -7.62
C GLU A 64 2.71 0.76 -6.72
N ALA A 65 3.89 0.30 -6.32
CA ALA A 65 4.07 -0.76 -5.32
C ALA A 65 3.43 -0.36 -3.99
N LEU A 66 3.69 0.86 -3.53
CA LEU A 66 3.10 1.38 -2.29
C LEU A 66 1.57 1.51 -2.40
N ALA A 67 1.04 1.97 -3.53
CA ALA A 67 -0.39 2.03 -3.76
C ALA A 67 -1.03 0.63 -3.73
N ALA A 68 -0.38 -0.38 -4.31
CA ALA A 68 -0.83 -1.76 -4.26
C ALA A 68 -0.79 -2.35 -2.84
N LEU A 69 0.27 -2.10 -2.07
CA LEU A 69 0.37 -2.54 -0.67
C LEU A 69 -0.70 -1.87 0.21
N LYS A 70 -0.96 -0.57 0.03
CA LYS A 70 -2.06 0.13 0.72
C LYS A 70 -3.41 -0.48 0.37
N TYR A 71 -3.65 -0.75 -0.91
CA TYR A 71 -4.87 -1.39 -1.40
C TYR A 71 -5.09 -2.74 -0.71
N GLU A 72 -4.05 -3.58 -0.68
CA GLU A 72 -4.12 -4.91 -0.09
C GLU A 72 -4.32 -4.88 1.42
N ALA A 73 -3.65 -3.96 2.12
CA ALA A 73 -3.82 -3.78 3.56
C ALA A 73 -5.25 -3.36 3.94
N VAL A 74 -5.86 -2.45 3.17
CA VAL A 74 -7.28 -2.09 3.34
C VAL A 74 -8.19 -3.26 2.96
N ARG A 75 -7.81 -4.05 1.95
CA ARG A 75 -8.55 -5.26 1.58
C ARG A 75 -8.59 -6.25 2.75
N LEU A 76 -7.45 -6.48 3.40
CA LEU A 76 -7.33 -7.30 4.60
C LEU A 76 -8.17 -6.76 5.75
N PHE A 77 -8.12 -5.45 6.00
CA PHE A 77 -8.92 -4.80 7.04
C PHE A 77 -10.41 -5.10 6.87
N VAL A 78 -10.97 -4.80 5.69
CA VAL A 78 -12.41 -4.93 5.44
C VAL A 78 -12.83 -6.40 5.39
N ARG A 79 -11.98 -7.30 4.90
CA ARG A 79 -12.26 -8.74 4.88
C ARG A 79 -12.31 -9.35 6.28
N GLN A 80 -11.44 -8.89 7.19
CA GLN A 80 -11.34 -9.46 8.54
C GLN A 80 -12.30 -8.81 9.54
N ALA A 81 -12.70 -7.56 9.32
CA ALA A 81 -13.63 -6.84 10.18
C ALA A 81 -14.92 -7.63 10.55
N PRO A 82 -15.61 -8.35 9.63
CA PRO A 82 -16.80 -9.13 9.96
C PRO A 82 -16.54 -10.37 10.82
N GLY A 83 -15.31 -10.88 10.86
CA GLY A 83 -14.92 -12.06 11.64
C GLY A 83 -14.56 -11.77 13.11
N LEU A 84 -14.55 -10.49 13.50
CA LEU A 84 -14.20 -10.07 14.86
C LEU A 84 -15.40 -10.17 15.81
N ALA A 85 -15.10 -10.24 17.11
CA ALA A 85 -16.14 -10.26 18.14
C ALA A 85 -16.99 -8.98 18.10
N ARG A 86 -18.28 -9.09 18.43
CA ARG A 86 -19.26 -7.98 18.28
C ARG A 86 -18.98 -6.75 19.14
N ASN A 87 -18.17 -6.90 20.18
CA ASN A 87 -17.75 -5.84 21.08
C ASN A 87 -16.51 -5.08 20.58
N GLU A 88 -15.81 -5.59 19.56
CA GLU A 88 -14.67 -4.89 18.98
C GLU A 88 -15.13 -3.64 18.25
N ARG A 89 -14.48 -2.52 18.55
CA ARG A 89 -14.78 -1.20 17.95
C ARG A 89 -13.67 -0.71 17.03
N TYR A 90 -12.53 -1.37 17.03
CA TYR A 90 -11.33 -0.92 16.36
C TYR A 90 -10.58 -2.12 15.80
N LEU A 91 -9.91 -1.93 14.67
CA LEU A 91 -9.00 -2.88 14.08
C LEU A 91 -7.76 -2.12 13.60
N ARG A 92 -6.60 -2.77 13.70
CA ARG A 92 -5.37 -2.31 13.07
C ARG A 92 -4.78 -3.42 12.21
N VAL A 93 -4.34 -3.07 11.01
CA VAL A 93 -3.48 -3.90 10.15
C VAL A 93 -2.11 -3.24 10.10
N VAL A 94 -1.09 -3.91 10.63
CA VAL A 94 0.30 -3.48 10.54
C VAL A 94 0.96 -4.27 9.43
N VAL A 95 1.53 -3.57 8.46
CA VAL A 95 2.25 -4.17 7.34
C VAL A 95 3.73 -4.01 7.59
N SER A 96 4.43 -5.12 7.63
CA SER A 96 5.86 -5.16 7.91
C SER A 96 6.58 -5.97 6.84
N PHE A 97 7.85 -5.68 6.60
CA PHE A 97 8.69 -6.49 5.75
C PHE A 97 10.05 -6.71 6.42
N ALA A 98 10.68 -7.85 6.15
CA ALA A 98 12.05 -8.08 6.53
C ALA A 98 12.96 -7.32 5.57
N LYS A 99 13.78 -6.40 6.09
CA LYS A 99 14.83 -5.77 5.29
C LYS A 99 16.01 -6.74 5.25
N THR A 100 16.50 -7.03 4.05
CA THR A 100 17.69 -7.86 3.87
C THR A 100 18.80 -6.94 3.41
N GLY A 101 19.85 -6.81 4.22
CA GLY A 101 21.07 -6.09 3.85
C GLY A 101 21.77 -6.79 2.69
N ALA A 102 22.58 -6.03 1.95
CA ALA A 102 23.23 -6.42 0.70
C ALA A 102 23.69 -7.89 0.69
N ILE A 103 23.38 -8.58 -0.42
CA ILE A 103 23.88 -9.94 -0.69
C ILE A 103 25.40 -9.87 -0.66
N SER A 104 26.03 -10.53 0.31
CA SER A 104 27.47 -10.73 0.29
C SER A 104 27.83 -11.46 -1.02
N LYS A 105 28.47 -10.75 -1.96
CA LYS A 105 28.91 -11.29 -3.26
C LYS A 105 29.77 -12.55 -3.12
N ARG A 106 30.33 -12.80 -1.92
CA ARG A 106 31.21 -13.94 -1.63
C ARG A 106 30.49 -15.17 -1.08
N TYR A 107 29.30 -15.02 -0.47
CA TYR A 107 28.64 -16.12 0.24
C TYR A 107 27.14 -16.30 -0.06
N GLN A 108 26.50 -15.43 -0.85
CA GLN A 108 25.06 -15.46 -1.14
C GLN A 108 24.15 -15.56 0.10
N THR A 109 24.67 -15.36 1.30
CA THR A 109 23.91 -15.36 2.54
C THR A 109 23.18 -14.03 2.67
N LYS A 110 21.85 -14.08 2.73
CA LYS A 110 21.00 -12.93 3.05
C LYS A 110 21.30 -12.52 4.49
N THR A 111 22.00 -11.41 4.70
CA THR A 111 22.17 -10.81 6.03
C THR A 111 20.86 -10.10 6.37
N PHE A 112 20.12 -10.59 7.38
CA PHE A 112 18.85 -9.99 7.79
C PHE A 112 19.10 -8.65 8.50
N GLU A 113 18.67 -7.54 7.90
CA GLU A 113 18.64 -6.21 8.51
C GLU A 113 17.26 -5.97 9.17
N GLY A 114 16.83 -6.87 10.05
CA GLY A 114 15.64 -6.66 10.88
C GLY A 114 14.29 -6.61 10.15
N VAL A 115 13.25 -6.25 10.91
CA VAL A 115 11.86 -6.11 10.43
C VAL A 115 11.47 -4.65 10.51
N GLU A 116 10.94 -4.13 9.42
CA GLU A 116 10.52 -2.73 9.31
C GLU A 116 9.02 -2.64 9.08
N ASN A 117 8.34 -1.76 9.83
CA ASN A 117 6.92 -1.50 9.65
C ASN A 117 6.75 -0.48 8.53
N LEU A 118 6.17 -0.91 7.41
CA LEU A 118 5.97 -0.09 6.24
C LEU A 118 4.78 0.86 6.41
N LEU A 119 3.63 0.31 6.79
CA LEU A 119 2.40 1.09 6.94
C LEU A 119 1.45 0.44 7.94
N ALA A 120 0.56 1.26 8.50
CA ALA A 120 -0.54 0.81 9.33
C ALA A 120 -1.87 1.27 8.74
N VAL A 121 -2.85 0.37 8.70
CA VAL A 121 -4.25 0.68 8.38
C VAL A 121 -5.06 0.53 9.66
N GLU A 122 -5.73 1.60 10.05
CA GLU A 122 -6.41 1.73 11.33
C GLU A 122 -7.81 2.28 11.14
N GLY A 123 -8.78 1.80 11.89
CA GLY A 123 -10.13 2.33 11.73
C GLY A 123 -11.14 1.79 12.74
N ALA A 124 -12.23 2.54 12.88
CA ALA A 124 -13.38 2.08 13.62
C ALA A 124 -14.09 0.96 12.86
N LEU A 125 -14.53 -0.05 13.59
CA LEU A 125 -15.35 -1.13 13.04
C LEU A 125 -16.80 -0.65 12.97
N HIS A 126 -17.40 -0.76 11.78
CA HIS A 126 -18.80 -0.44 11.57
C HIS A 126 -19.58 -1.71 11.20
N ARG A 127 -20.76 -1.90 11.81
CA ARG A 127 -21.67 -2.99 11.44
C ARG A 127 -22.09 -2.78 9.98
N GLY A 128 -21.70 -3.71 9.12
CA GLY A 128 -21.94 -3.60 7.67
C GLY A 128 -20.79 -3.02 6.87
N MET A 129 -19.58 -2.91 7.44
CA MET A 129 -18.38 -2.57 6.66
C MET A 129 -18.20 -3.57 5.52
N ARG A 130 -18.45 -3.08 4.30
CA ARG A 130 -18.35 -3.82 3.05
C ARG A 130 -17.66 -2.89 2.05
N PHE A 131 -17.09 -3.48 1.01
CA PHE A 131 -16.65 -2.69 -0.12
C PHE A 131 -17.86 -2.13 -0.86
N ASP A 132 -17.92 -0.81 -1.02
CA ASP A 132 -18.88 -0.19 -1.93
C ASP A 132 -18.68 -0.72 -3.36
N LYS A 133 -19.76 -0.76 -4.15
CA LYS A 133 -19.67 -1.15 -5.56
C LYS A 133 -18.73 -0.17 -6.29
N GLY A 134 -17.62 -0.67 -6.82
CA GLY A 134 -16.57 0.16 -7.44
C GLY A 134 -15.44 0.60 -6.51
N TRP A 135 -15.37 0.05 -5.29
CA TRP A 135 -14.26 0.30 -4.35
C TRP A 135 -12.89 -0.05 -4.93
N GLY A 136 -12.76 -1.17 -5.65
CA GLY A 136 -11.50 -1.60 -6.27
C GLY A 136 -10.83 -0.46 -7.07
N PRO A 137 -11.49 0.06 -8.12
CA PRO A 137 -11.01 1.21 -8.88
C PRO A 137 -10.81 2.50 -8.06
N ALA A 138 -11.62 2.75 -7.03
CA ALA A 138 -11.49 3.95 -6.18
C ALA A 138 -10.25 3.88 -5.28
N ALA A 139 -9.97 2.72 -4.69
CA ALA A 139 -8.84 2.48 -3.83
C ALA A 139 -7.51 2.47 -4.60
N ARG A 140 -7.51 2.04 -5.87
CA ARG A 140 -6.36 2.23 -6.77
C ARG A 140 -5.99 3.70 -7.00
N ARG A 141 -6.93 4.63 -6.79
CA ARG A 141 -6.72 6.08 -6.82
C ARG A 141 -6.52 6.69 -5.42
N GLY A 142 -6.24 5.87 -4.41
CA GLY A 142 -6.03 6.31 -3.03
C GLY A 142 -7.29 6.69 -2.25
N LYS A 143 -8.49 6.40 -2.76
CA LYS A 143 -9.75 6.66 -2.04
C LYS A 143 -10.14 5.43 -1.21
N PHE A 144 -10.02 5.53 0.11
CA PHE A 144 -10.35 4.46 1.04
C PHE A 144 -11.75 4.63 1.66
N PRO A 145 -12.37 3.55 2.17
CA PRO A 145 -13.67 3.63 2.84
C PRO A 145 -13.65 4.60 4.02
N LYS A 146 -14.79 5.25 4.29
CA LYS A 146 -14.92 6.18 5.42
C LYS A 146 -14.57 5.48 6.73
N GLY A 147 -13.82 6.18 7.60
CA GLY A 147 -13.41 5.68 8.92
C GLY A 147 -12.12 4.86 8.91
N ILE A 148 -11.55 4.55 7.73
CA ILE A 148 -10.25 3.90 7.60
C ILE A 148 -9.17 4.97 7.37
N ARG A 149 -8.10 4.89 8.17
CA ARG A 149 -6.91 5.74 8.07
C ARG A 149 -5.74 4.86 7.68
N VAL A 150 -4.95 5.31 6.69
CA VAL A 150 -3.72 4.66 6.27
C VAL A 150 -2.57 5.57 6.66
N ARG A 151 -1.67 5.06 7.50
CA ARG A 151 -0.46 5.75 7.96
C ARG A 151 0.75 5.09 7.34
N LEU A 152 1.58 5.85 6.64
CA LEU A 152 2.90 5.39 6.22
C LEU A 152 3.82 5.50 7.44
N LEU A 153 4.50 4.41 7.76
CA LEU A 153 5.43 4.34 8.89
C LEU A 153 6.88 4.38 8.40
N SER A 154 7.14 3.85 7.21
CA SER A 154 8.43 3.95 6.54
C SER A 154 8.32 3.99 5.02
N GLU A 155 9.43 4.30 4.35
CA GLU A 155 9.51 4.31 2.89
C GLU A 155 9.83 2.91 2.35
N LEU A 156 9.39 2.63 1.11
CA LEU A 156 9.80 1.40 0.44
C LEU A 156 11.30 1.48 0.09
N PRO A 157 12.02 0.35 0.08
CA PRO A 157 13.37 0.31 -0.43
C PRO A 157 13.40 0.77 -1.89
N SER A 158 14.13 1.86 -2.19
CA SER A 158 14.49 2.25 -3.54
C SER A 158 15.80 1.59 -3.94
N GLU A 159 16.00 1.30 -5.24
CA GLU A 159 17.26 0.73 -5.79
C GLU A 159 18.53 1.56 -5.50
N GLN A 160 18.41 2.68 -4.80
CA GLN A 160 19.51 3.55 -4.39
C GLN A 160 19.60 3.59 -2.85
N GLN A 161 20.21 2.58 -2.25
CA GLN A 161 20.97 2.81 -1.01
C GLN A 161 22.41 2.31 -1.27
N PRO A 162 23.42 3.19 -1.15
CA PRO A 162 24.81 2.91 -1.52
C PRO A 162 25.48 1.84 -0.67
#